data_AF-A0A9D2FZP9-F1
#
_entry.id   AF-A0A9D2FZP9-F1
#
_cell.length_a   1.000
_cell.length_b   1.000
_cell.length_c   1.000
_cell.angle_alpha   90.00
_cell.angle_beta   90.00
_cell.angle_gamma   90.00
#
_symmetry.space_group_name_H-M   'P 1'
#
loop_
_entity.id
_entity.type
_entity.pdbx_description
1 polymer ?
#
loop_
_entity_poly.entity_id
_entity_poly.type
_entity_poly.pdbx_seq_one_letter_code
_entity_poly.pdbx_strand_id
1 'polypeptide(L)'
;MGLFDFFKKQNKTPEVKVSFSSNIYDDSEYYELLRERPMIDQFTGRPFDFPTYTDEYNTRTPYKLRELLLFVWWGNTKTGRKASVNIPKYFFNDYNLDGRMLTSSFITSELLLEEKGKIKLTDKGQILFEEFYPLWEIHSVKNFPMNLDMDFPNWDKEEFDIKYYESMIRYYQAEATHSSKIIDYIKNHPDFDDIGNQEQYHLSNRDSCLMKVKDFKEKLAILKRNKDGNYPI
;
A
#
# COMPACT_ATOMS: atom_id res chain seq x y z
N MET A 1 -22.92 -12.47 64.56
CA MET A 1 -22.04 -11.30 64.77
C MET A 1 -20.61 -11.83 64.87
N GLY A 2 -19.79 -11.62 63.85
CA GLY A 2 -18.46 -12.22 63.73
C GLY A 2 -17.33 -11.23 63.96
N LEU A 3 -16.56 -11.50 65.01
CA LEU A 3 -15.12 -11.39 65.26
C LEU A 3 -14.24 -10.41 64.46
N PHE A 4 -13.46 -9.63 65.22
CA PHE A 4 -12.50 -8.60 64.86
C PHE A 4 -11.11 -9.13 64.43
N ASP A 5 -10.49 -8.32 63.57
CA ASP A 5 -9.05 -8.03 63.36
C ASP A 5 -8.04 -9.16 63.24
N PHE A 6 -7.51 -9.33 62.02
CA PHE A 6 -6.19 -9.92 61.79
C PHE A 6 -5.44 -9.20 60.63
N PHE A 7 -4.29 -8.64 61.00
CA PHE A 7 -3.13 -8.18 60.20
C PHE A 7 -3.19 -6.91 59.32
N LYS A 8 -2.61 -5.81 59.86
CA LYS A 8 -1.88 -4.80 59.08
C LYS A 8 -0.61 -5.41 58.49
N LYS A 9 -0.58 -5.66 57.18
CA LYS A 9 0.68 -5.85 56.43
C LYS A 9 1.31 -4.49 56.15
N GLN A 10 2.55 -4.29 56.60
CA GLN A 10 3.38 -3.18 56.14
C GLN A 10 3.72 -3.40 54.66
N ASN A 11 3.25 -2.51 53.78
CA ASN A 11 3.72 -2.44 52.40
C ASN A 11 5.13 -1.84 52.41
N LYS A 12 6.17 -2.68 52.34
CA LYS A 12 7.47 -2.25 51.85
C LYS A 12 7.49 -2.53 50.35
N THR A 13 7.29 -1.48 49.56
CA THR A 13 7.60 -1.47 48.13
C THR A 13 9.09 -1.78 47.98
N PRO A 14 9.49 -2.81 47.23
CA PRO A 14 10.90 -3.00 46.93
C PRO A 14 11.37 -1.85 46.03
N GLU A 15 12.39 -1.12 46.47
CA GLU A 15 13.13 -0.22 45.58
C GLU A 15 13.83 -1.07 44.52
N VAL A 16 13.24 -1.12 43.32
CA VAL A 16 13.94 -1.61 42.14
C VAL A 16 14.97 -0.56 41.76
N LYS A 17 16.21 -0.74 42.21
CA LYS A 17 17.35 -0.01 41.66
C LYS A 17 17.64 -0.57 40.27
N VAL A 18 17.01 0.03 39.26
CA VAL A 18 17.41 -0.16 37.86
C VAL A 18 18.74 0.57 37.70
N SER A 19 19.86 -0.17 37.65
CA SER A 19 21.10 0.37 37.13
C SER A 19 20.98 0.39 35.61
N PHE A 20 20.83 1.57 35.02
CA PHE A 20 21.10 1.73 33.60
C PHE A 20 22.62 1.58 33.43
N SER A 21 23.06 0.50 32.80
CA SER A 21 24.43 0.44 32.30
C SER A 21 24.57 1.53 31.25
N SER A 22 25.20 2.64 31.62
CA SER A 22 25.39 3.82 30.77
C SER A 22 26.48 3.62 29.71
N ASN A 23 26.69 2.39 29.24
CA ASN A 23 27.56 2.12 28.09
C ASN A 23 26.70 2.04 26.84
N ILE A 24 25.97 3.11 26.54
CA ILE A 24 25.61 3.38 25.15
C ILE A 24 26.93 3.81 24.53
N TYR A 25 27.65 2.85 23.95
CA TYR A 25 28.76 3.18 23.07
C TYR A 25 28.20 4.14 22.02
N ASP A 26 28.74 5.35 21.99
CA ASP A 26 28.52 6.34 20.95
C ASP A 26 29.18 5.81 19.66
N ASP A 27 28.62 4.73 19.12
CA ASP A 27 29.13 4.16 17.88
C ASP A 27 28.55 4.95 16.72
N SER A 28 29.22 6.08 16.47
CA SER A 28 28.91 6.96 15.36
C SER A 28 28.83 6.21 14.02
N GLU A 29 29.61 5.15 13.82
CA GLU A 29 29.61 4.36 12.59
C GLU A 29 28.29 3.57 12.44
N TYR A 30 27.85 2.91 13.52
CA TYR A 30 26.56 2.22 13.52
C TYR A 30 25.38 3.18 13.29
N TYR A 31 25.40 4.36 13.92
CA TYR A 31 24.36 5.37 13.71
C TYR A 31 24.35 5.94 12.29
N GLU A 32 25.51 6.14 11.67
CA GLU A 32 25.56 6.52 10.25
C GLU A 32 25.00 5.39 9.36
N LEU A 33 25.34 4.12 9.63
CA LEU A 33 24.75 2.98 8.91
C LEU A 33 23.23 2.95 9.02
N LEU A 34 22.66 3.24 10.19
CA LEU A 34 21.20 3.34 10.34
C LEU A 34 20.58 4.44 9.49
N ARG A 35 21.26 5.57 9.32
CA ARG A 35 20.78 6.70 8.50
C ARG A 35 20.86 6.43 7.00
N GLU A 36 21.72 5.51 6.57
CA GLU A 36 21.82 5.06 5.17
C GLU A 36 20.63 4.20 4.71
N ARG A 37 19.64 3.95 5.59
CA ARG A 37 18.49 3.11 5.25
C ARG A 37 17.77 3.63 3.99
N PRO A 38 17.61 2.77 2.96
CA PRO A 38 16.86 3.12 1.77
C PRO A 38 15.41 3.52 2.09
N MET A 39 14.99 4.65 1.53
CA MET A 39 13.61 5.11 1.67
C MET A 39 12.85 4.81 0.37
N ILE A 40 11.68 4.18 0.47
CA ILE A 40 10.92 3.71 -0.70
C ILE A 40 10.54 4.86 -1.66
N ASP A 41 10.29 6.05 -1.12
CA ASP A 41 9.95 7.27 -1.86
C ASP A 41 11.06 7.72 -2.82
N GLN A 42 12.32 7.43 -2.52
CA GLN A 42 13.47 7.67 -3.41
C GLN A 42 13.42 6.77 -4.66
N PHE A 43 12.72 5.64 -4.61
CA PHE A 43 12.60 4.69 -5.71
C PHE A 43 11.29 4.84 -6.48
N THR A 44 10.22 5.26 -5.81
CA THR A 44 8.90 5.50 -6.40
C THR A 44 8.71 6.95 -6.86
N GLY A 45 9.58 7.86 -6.40
CA GLY A 45 9.46 9.30 -6.64
C GLY A 45 8.33 9.97 -5.86
N ARG A 46 7.74 9.28 -4.88
CA ARG A 46 6.55 9.73 -4.13
C ARG A 46 6.61 9.33 -2.67
N PRO A 47 6.31 10.26 -1.75
CA PRO A 47 6.20 9.92 -0.33
C PRO A 47 5.00 9.01 -0.08
N PHE A 48 4.98 8.36 1.08
CA PHE A 48 3.90 7.43 1.44
C PHE A 48 2.54 8.15 1.62
N ASP A 49 2.57 9.42 2.02
CA ASP A 49 1.40 10.27 2.21
C ASP A 49 0.97 11.03 0.94
N PHE A 50 1.49 10.63 -0.22
CA PHE A 50 1.09 11.22 -1.50
C PHE A 50 -0.44 11.09 -1.70
N PRO A 51 -1.14 12.16 -2.12
CA PRO A 51 -2.59 12.14 -2.24
C PRO A 51 -3.03 11.08 -3.26
N THR A 52 -4.15 10.42 -2.96
CA THR A 52 -4.74 9.36 -3.80
C THR A 52 -5.35 9.89 -5.10
N TYR A 53 -5.58 11.19 -5.21
CA TYR A 53 -6.10 11.90 -6.39
C TYR A 53 -5.73 13.40 -6.31
N THR A 54 -5.76 14.11 -7.44
CA THR A 54 -5.65 15.57 -7.52
C THR A 54 -6.85 16.26 -8.19
N ASP A 55 -7.76 15.49 -8.83
CA ASP A 55 -8.86 15.99 -9.67
C ASP A 55 -8.42 16.85 -10.88
N GLU A 56 -7.14 16.80 -11.24
CA GLU A 56 -6.55 17.57 -12.34
C GLU A 56 -6.78 16.90 -13.70
N TYR A 57 -7.04 15.60 -13.73
CA TYR A 57 -7.25 14.88 -14.99
C TYR A 57 -8.56 15.31 -15.65
N ASN A 58 -8.48 15.74 -16.91
CA ASN A 58 -9.66 16.06 -17.71
C ASN A 58 -10.27 14.80 -18.31
N THR A 59 -11.30 14.29 -17.66
CA THR A 59 -12.05 13.09 -18.09
C THR A 59 -12.88 13.31 -19.34
N ARG A 60 -13.05 14.56 -19.81
CA ARG A 60 -14.03 14.97 -20.85
C ARG A 60 -15.48 14.63 -20.48
N THR A 61 -15.72 14.31 -19.22
CA THR A 61 -17.04 14.12 -18.61
C THR A 61 -17.24 15.19 -17.53
N PRO A 62 -18.47 15.37 -17.00
CA PRO A 62 -18.66 16.22 -15.83
C PRO A 62 -18.10 15.63 -14.53
N TYR A 63 -17.52 14.42 -14.56
CA TYR A 63 -17.07 13.67 -13.39
C TYR A 63 -15.54 13.64 -13.27
N LYS A 64 -15.03 13.60 -12.04
CA LYS A 64 -13.63 13.36 -11.70
C LYS A 64 -13.30 11.87 -11.74
N LEU A 65 -12.01 11.50 -11.78
CA LEU A 65 -11.61 10.09 -11.83
C LEU A 65 -12.03 9.29 -10.61
N ARG A 66 -11.90 9.87 -9.41
CA ARG A 66 -12.40 9.24 -8.19
C ARG A 66 -13.91 8.99 -8.22
N GLU A 67 -14.66 9.86 -8.91
CA GLU A 67 -16.10 9.74 -9.05
C GLU A 67 -16.44 8.65 -10.07
N LEU A 68 -15.75 8.65 -11.22
CA LEU A 68 -15.84 7.60 -12.22
C LEU A 68 -15.40 6.24 -11.69
N LEU A 69 -14.50 6.19 -10.70
CA LEU A 69 -14.17 4.95 -10.02
C LEU A 69 -15.37 4.36 -9.26
N LEU A 70 -16.21 5.20 -8.65
CA LEU A 70 -17.47 4.74 -8.03
C LEU A 70 -18.47 4.27 -9.10
N PHE A 71 -18.54 4.97 -10.23
CA PHE A 71 -19.35 4.55 -11.37
C PHE A 71 -18.93 3.16 -11.88
N VAL A 72 -17.62 2.97 -12.09
CA VAL A 72 -17.04 1.68 -12.49
C VAL A 72 -17.32 0.62 -11.44
N TRP A 73 -17.23 0.94 -10.15
CA TRP A 73 -17.62 0.01 -9.10
C TRP A 73 -19.07 -0.47 -9.28
N TRP A 74 -20.04 0.42 -9.50
CA TRP A 74 -21.43 0.04 -9.79
C TRP A 74 -21.55 -0.87 -11.02
N GLY A 75 -20.85 -0.53 -12.10
CA GLY A 75 -20.85 -1.29 -13.36
C GLY A 75 -20.12 -2.62 -13.31
N ASN A 76 -19.23 -2.83 -12.35
CA ASN A 76 -18.36 -4.01 -12.27
C ASN A 76 -19.06 -5.29 -11.77
N THR A 77 -20.30 -5.52 -12.20
CA THR A 77 -21.05 -6.76 -11.96
C THR A 77 -21.94 -7.10 -13.16
N LYS A 78 -21.89 -8.36 -13.62
CA LYS A 78 -22.68 -8.82 -14.78
C LYS A 78 -24.19 -8.67 -14.64
N THR A 79 -24.72 -8.69 -13.42
CA THR A 79 -26.18 -8.68 -13.17
C THR A 79 -26.68 -7.42 -12.47
N GLY A 80 -25.82 -6.41 -12.32
CA GLY A 80 -26.06 -5.25 -11.47
C GLY A 80 -25.88 -5.55 -9.98
N ARG A 81 -25.62 -4.49 -9.21
CA ARG A 81 -25.52 -4.55 -7.75
C ARG A 81 -26.88 -4.26 -7.11
N LYS A 82 -27.14 -4.81 -5.92
CA LYS A 82 -28.35 -4.46 -5.16
C LYS A 82 -28.36 -2.96 -4.89
N ALA A 83 -29.48 -2.27 -5.07
CA ALA A 83 -29.59 -0.83 -4.77
C ALA A 83 -29.30 -0.53 -3.28
N SER A 84 -29.55 -1.48 -2.39
CA SER A 84 -29.27 -1.40 -0.95
C SER A 84 -27.85 -1.77 -0.54
N VAL A 85 -26.95 -2.07 -1.49
CA VAL A 85 -25.58 -2.45 -1.14
C VAL A 85 -24.85 -1.26 -0.49
N ASN A 86 -24.08 -1.54 0.55
CA ASN A 86 -23.22 -0.52 1.13
C ASN A 86 -22.04 -0.24 0.20
N ILE A 87 -21.86 1.03 -0.15
CA ILE A 87 -20.67 1.50 -0.87
C ILE A 87 -19.44 1.24 0.02
N PRO A 88 -18.33 0.71 -0.53
CA PRO A 88 -17.11 0.44 0.24
C PRO A 88 -16.58 1.68 0.95
N LYS A 89 -16.06 1.49 2.18
CA LYS A 89 -15.59 2.58 3.05
C LYS A 89 -14.48 3.43 2.43
N TYR A 90 -13.63 2.85 1.59
CA TYR A 90 -12.52 3.57 0.95
C TYR A 90 -13.00 4.69 0.02
N PHE A 91 -14.20 4.59 -0.58
CA PHE A 91 -14.77 5.70 -1.36
C PHE A 91 -15.01 6.95 -0.52
N PHE A 92 -15.28 6.78 0.78
CA PHE A 92 -15.49 7.89 1.70
C PHE A 92 -14.16 8.34 2.32
N ASN A 93 -13.36 7.39 2.80
CA ASN A 93 -12.15 7.71 3.56
C ASN A 93 -11.00 8.17 2.67
N ASP A 94 -10.80 7.50 1.54
CA ASP A 94 -9.60 7.67 0.71
C ASP A 94 -9.89 8.59 -0.49
N TYR A 95 -11.16 8.64 -0.92
CA TYR A 95 -11.62 9.43 -2.06
C TYR A 95 -12.57 10.59 -1.70
N ASN A 96 -12.93 10.74 -0.42
CA ASN A 96 -13.78 11.82 0.07
C ASN A 96 -15.08 12.02 -0.74
N LEU A 97 -15.73 10.93 -1.15
CA LEU A 97 -16.96 10.98 -1.94
C LEU A 97 -18.21 10.97 -1.06
N ASP A 98 -19.21 11.77 -1.43
CA ASP A 98 -20.60 11.47 -1.08
C ASP A 98 -21.14 10.43 -2.07
N GLY A 99 -20.96 9.16 -1.72
CA GLY A 99 -21.35 8.07 -2.60
C GLY A 99 -22.84 8.01 -2.94
N ARG A 100 -23.74 8.52 -2.07
CA ARG A 100 -25.18 8.50 -2.34
C ARG A 100 -25.55 9.60 -3.33
N MET A 101 -25.13 10.83 -3.06
CA MET A 101 -25.38 11.95 -3.98
C MET A 101 -24.81 11.67 -5.36
N LEU A 102 -23.59 11.15 -5.42
CA LEU A 102 -22.93 10.83 -6.69
C LEU A 102 -23.62 9.68 -7.44
N THR A 103 -24.11 8.66 -6.74
CA THR A 103 -24.92 7.60 -7.37
C THR A 103 -26.22 8.18 -7.96
N SER A 104 -26.88 9.09 -7.24
CA SER A 104 -28.08 9.78 -7.76
C SER A 104 -27.79 10.64 -8.99
N SER A 105 -26.61 11.29 -9.08
CA SER A 105 -26.24 12.04 -10.28
C SER A 105 -25.98 11.13 -11.49
N PHE A 106 -25.41 9.93 -11.29
CA PHE A 106 -25.26 8.95 -12.37
C PHE A 106 -26.62 8.46 -12.89
N ILE A 107 -27.59 8.25 -12.01
CA ILE A 107 -28.96 7.88 -12.40
C ILE A 107 -29.64 9.02 -13.16
N THR A 108 -29.54 10.24 -12.65
CA THR A 108 -30.11 11.45 -13.29
C THR A 108 -29.49 11.72 -14.66
N SER A 109 -28.22 11.37 -14.84
CA SER A 109 -27.49 11.49 -16.11
C SER A 109 -27.73 10.33 -17.08
N GLU A 110 -28.63 9.41 -16.73
CA GLU A 110 -28.93 8.19 -17.49
C GLU A 110 -27.71 7.31 -17.75
N LEU A 111 -26.75 7.28 -16.82
CA LEU A 111 -25.60 6.36 -16.85
C LEU A 111 -25.89 5.08 -16.06
N LEU A 112 -26.66 5.21 -14.99
CA LEU A 112 -27.16 4.10 -14.20
C LEU A 112 -28.69 4.09 -14.24
N LEU A 113 -29.28 2.92 -14.05
CA LEU A 113 -30.71 2.75 -13.87
C LEU A 113 -30.97 1.76 -12.73
N GLU A 114 -32.05 2.00 -11.97
CA GLU A 114 -32.54 1.04 -10.99
C GLU A 114 -33.64 0.18 -11.61
N GLU A 115 -33.42 -1.13 -11.69
CA GLU A 115 -34.38 -2.11 -12.18
C GLU A 115 -34.44 -3.30 -11.23
N LYS A 116 -35.65 -3.63 -10.75
CA LYS A 116 -35.91 -4.80 -9.87
C LYS A 116 -35.00 -4.78 -8.62
N GLY A 117 -34.82 -3.61 -8.02
CA GLY A 117 -33.99 -3.41 -6.82
C GLY A 117 -32.49 -3.56 -7.06
N LYS A 118 -32.05 -3.47 -8.32
CA LYS A 118 -30.64 -3.49 -8.71
C LYS A 118 -30.28 -2.25 -9.51
N ILE A 119 -29.09 -1.73 -9.27
CA ILE A 119 -28.47 -0.69 -10.07
C ILE A 119 -27.65 -1.34 -11.18
N LYS A 120 -27.88 -0.91 -12.42
CA LYS A 120 -27.25 -1.41 -13.65
C LYS A 120 -26.78 -0.24 -14.51
N LEU A 121 -25.86 -0.53 -15.42
CA LEU A 121 -25.49 0.39 -16.51
C LEU A 121 -26.64 0.50 -17.52
N THR A 122 -26.86 1.69 -18.04
CA THR A 122 -27.60 1.90 -19.30
C THR A 122 -26.67 1.63 -20.49
N ASP A 123 -27.17 1.66 -21.72
CA ASP A 123 -26.31 1.56 -22.92
C ASP A 123 -25.27 2.69 -22.97
N LYS A 124 -25.69 3.91 -22.61
CA LYS A 124 -24.80 5.08 -22.45
C LYS A 124 -23.77 4.85 -21.35
N GLY A 125 -24.21 4.29 -20.22
CA GLY A 125 -23.34 3.93 -19.11
C GLY A 125 -22.33 2.84 -19.48
N GLN A 126 -22.71 1.87 -20.31
CA GLN A 126 -21.84 0.80 -20.76
C GLN A 126 -20.63 1.33 -21.53
N ILE A 127 -20.85 2.29 -22.44
CA ILE A 127 -19.76 2.95 -23.20
C ILE A 127 -18.78 3.62 -22.24
N LEU A 128 -19.30 4.41 -21.29
CA LEU A 128 -18.45 5.09 -20.31
C LEU A 128 -17.75 4.10 -19.37
N PHE A 129 -18.42 2.99 -19.02
CA PHE A 129 -17.85 1.97 -18.16
C PHE A 129 -16.66 1.29 -18.85
N GLU A 130 -16.79 0.94 -20.12
CA GLU A 130 -15.71 0.33 -20.90
C GLU A 130 -14.52 1.27 -21.04
N GLU A 131 -14.78 2.56 -21.30
CA GLU A 131 -13.74 3.58 -21.36
C GLU A 131 -12.97 3.67 -20.04
N PHE A 132 -13.64 3.63 -18.89
CA PHE A 132 -13.03 3.86 -17.58
C PHE A 132 -12.75 2.58 -16.77
N TYR A 133 -13.04 1.39 -17.28
CA TYR A 133 -12.90 0.11 -16.58
C TYR A 133 -11.49 -0.11 -15.98
N PRO A 134 -10.38 0.22 -16.68
CA PRO A 134 -9.04 0.13 -16.09
C PRO A 134 -8.82 0.90 -14.79
N LEU A 135 -9.65 1.91 -14.43
CA LEU A 135 -9.66 2.49 -13.07
C LEU A 135 -9.80 1.41 -12.00
N TRP A 136 -10.65 0.40 -12.28
CA TRP A 136 -10.89 -0.70 -11.37
C TRP A 136 -9.63 -1.55 -11.14
N GLU A 137 -8.87 -1.80 -12.19
CA GLU A 137 -7.68 -2.62 -12.07
C GLU A 137 -6.55 -1.87 -11.36
N ILE A 138 -6.37 -0.60 -11.70
CA ILE A 138 -5.30 0.23 -11.13
C ILE A 138 -5.56 0.51 -9.65
N HIS A 139 -6.74 1.01 -9.25
CA HIS A 139 -7.00 1.33 -7.83
C HIS A 139 -6.91 0.10 -6.91
N SER A 140 -7.00 -1.12 -7.46
CA SER A 140 -6.90 -2.36 -6.70
C SER A 140 -5.46 -2.75 -6.32
N VAL A 141 -4.45 -2.10 -6.92
CA VAL A 141 -3.04 -2.32 -6.59
C VAL A 141 -2.78 -1.81 -5.17
N LYS A 142 -2.24 -2.70 -4.33
CA LYS A 142 -1.92 -2.40 -2.93
C LYS A 142 -0.44 -2.12 -2.76
N ASN A 143 -0.11 -1.37 -1.71
CA ASN A 143 1.26 -1.10 -1.26
C ASN A 143 2.10 -0.23 -2.19
N PHE A 144 1.46 0.55 -3.06
CA PHE A 144 2.11 1.57 -3.87
C PHE A 144 1.37 2.91 -3.70
N PRO A 145 2.07 4.03 -3.49
CA PRO A 145 1.45 5.35 -3.39
C PRO A 145 0.96 5.79 -4.78
N MET A 146 -0.25 5.34 -5.12
CA MET A 146 -0.92 5.66 -6.38
C MET A 146 -1.69 6.97 -6.27
N ASN A 147 -1.77 7.64 -7.41
CA ASN A 147 -2.62 8.80 -7.60
C ASN A 147 -3.45 8.63 -8.87
N LEU A 148 -4.77 8.68 -8.72
CA LEU A 148 -5.70 8.45 -9.83
C LEU A 148 -5.49 9.41 -10.99
N ASP A 149 -5.09 10.67 -10.77
CA ASP A 149 -4.96 11.64 -11.86
C ASP A 149 -3.60 11.57 -12.55
N MET A 150 -2.54 11.25 -11.81
CA MET A 150 -1.17 11.22 -12.33
C MET A 150 -0.75 9.87 -12.92
N ASP A 151 -1.34 8.77 -12.47
CA ASP A 151 -1.06 7.42 -13.00
C ASP A 151 -1.95 7.05 -14.19
N PHE A 152 -2.98 7.84 -14.42
CA PHE A 152 -4.01 7.70 -15.44
C PHE A 152 -3.85 8.57 -16.70
N PRO A 153 -2.74 9.26 -16.99
CA PRO A 153 -2.47 9.68 -18.37
C PRO A 153 -1.91 8.57 -19.25
N ASN A 154 -1.35 7.50 -18.66
CA ASN A 154 -0.51 6.54 -19.37
C ASN A 154 -1.11 5.13 -19.47
N TRP A 155 -2.44 4.98 -19.46
CA TRP A 155 -3.14 3.71 -19.15
C TRP A 155 -2.70 2.51 -19.97
N ASP A 156 -1.67 1.88 -19.48
CA ASP A 156 -1.23 0.56 -19.85
C ASP A 156 -0.92 -0.08 -18.49
N LYS A 157 -1.82 -0.94 -18.03
CA LYS A 157 -1.66 -1.66 -16.76
C LYS A 157 -0.34 -2.44 -16.79
N GLU A 158 0.04 -2.99 -17.93
CA GLU A 158 1.31 -3.71 -18.06
C GLU A 158 2.49 -2.75 -17.94
N GLU A 159 2.44 -1.57 -18.57
CA GLU A 159 3.46 -0.54 -18.41
C GLU A 159 3.57 -0.05 -16.96
N PHE A 160 2.44 0.14 -16.28
CA PHE A 160 2.40 0.48 -14.86
C PHE A 160 3.04 -0.63 -14.02
N ASP A 161 2.63 -1.88 -14.21
CA ASP A 161 3.15 -3.03 -13.47
C ASP A 161 4.67 -3.18 -13.71
N ILE A 162 5.15 -2.93 -14.94
CA ILE A 162 6.58 -2.91 -15.29
C ILE A 162 7.32 -1.85 -14.46
N LYS A 163 6.86 -0.59 -14.49
CA LYS A 163 7.49 0.51 -13.73
C LYS A 163 7.48 0.24 -12.24
N TYR A 164 6.38 -0.30 -11.72
CA TYR A 164 6.24 -0.71 -10.33
C TYR A 164 7.27 -1.79 -9.96
N TYR A 165 7.31 -2.91 -10.69
CA TYR A 165 8.24 -4.00 -10.41
C TYR A 165 9.70 -3.58 -10.54
N GLU A 166 10.05 -2.77 -11.54
CA GLU A 166 11.40 -2.23 -11.68
C GLU A 166 11.80 -1.36 -10.48
N SER A 167 10.88 -0.55 -9.96
CA SER A 167 11.13 0.29 -8.79
C SER A 167 11.24 -0.54 -7.51
N MET A 168 10.38 -1.54 -7.33
CA MET A 168 10.44 -2.45 -6.17
C MET A 168 11.68 -3.32 -6.19
N ILE A 169 12.15 -3.77 -7.36
CA ILE A 169 13.42 -4.51 -7.49
C ILE A 169 14.57 -3.64 -6.99
N ARG A 170 14.68 -2.39 -7.48
CA ARG A 170 15.75 -1.47 -7.04
C ARG A 170 15.70 -1.20 -5.53
N TYR A 171 14.51 -0.94 -4.99
CA TYR A 171 14.31 -0.70 -3.57
C TYR A 171 14.73 -1.91 -2.71
N TYR A 172 14.21 -3.10 -2.99
CA TYR A 172 14.51 -4.29 -2.19
C TYR A 172 15.97 -4.75 -2.36
N GLN A 173 16.60 -4.48 -3.50
CA GLN A 173 18.04 -4.69 -3.65
C GLN A 173 18.82 -3.75 -2.72
N ALA A 174 18.47 -2.46 -2.67
CA ALA A 174 19.11 -1.50 -1.77
C ALA A 174 18.90 -1.88 -0.29
N GLU A 175 17.70 -2.28 0.11
CA GLU A 175 17.39 -2.73 1.49
C GLU A 175 18.18 -3.99 1.87
N ALA A 176 18.34 -4.94 0.93
CA ALA A 176 19.15 -6.13 1.16
C ALA A 176 20.64 -5.79 1.30
N THR A 177 21.15 -4.83 0.52
CA THR A 177 22.52 -4.32 0.64
C THR A 177 22.72 -3.63 1.99
N HIS A 178 21.80 -2.75 2.39
CA HIS A 178 21.83 -2.07 3.69
C HIS A 178 21.81 -3.07 4.86
N SER A 179 20.92 -4.06 4.82
CA SER A 179 20.87 -5.12 5.83
C SER A 179 22.18 -5.91 5.91
N SER A 180 22.82 -6.17 4.75
CA SER A 180 24.15 -6.82 4.72
C SER A 180 25.22 -5.97 5.41
N LYS A 181 25.24 -4.64 5.18
CA LYS A 181 26.18 -3.74 5.87
C LYS A 181 26.03 -3.78 7.39
N ILE A 182 24.80 -3.81 7.90
CA ILE A 182 24.56 -3.89 9.35
C ILE A 182 25.01 -5.24 9.90
N ILE A 183 24.69 -6.34 9.23
CA ILE A 183 25.15 -7.68 9.63
C ILE A 183 26.69 -7.73 9.68
N ASP A 184 27.36 -7.20 8.66
CA ASP A 184 28.82 -7.17 8.59
C ASP A 184 29.43 -6.30 9.70
N TYR A 185 28.82 -5.14 9.97
CA TYR A 185 29.24 -4.28 11.08
C TYR A 185 29.12 -5.01 12.42
N ILE A 186 27.99 -5.64 12.74
CA ILE A 186 27.78 -6.38 13.99
C ILE A 186 28.81 -7.50 14.14
N LYS A 187 29.05 -8.27 13.07
CA LYS A 187 30.03 -9.38 13.09
C LYS A 187 31.46 -8.93 13.30
N ASN A 188 31.81 -7.74 12.80
CA ASN A 188 33.15 -7.17 12.92
C ASN A 188 33.37 -6.39 14.22
N HIS A 189 32.32 -6.16 15.01
CA HIS A 189 32.38 -5.50 16.31
C HIS A 189 31.84 -6.43 17.40
N PRO A 190 32.63 -7.39 17.91
CA PRO A 190 32.18 -8.37 18.92
C PRO A 190 31.72 -7.74 20.25
N ASP A 191 32.16 -6.51 20.52
CA ASP A 191 31.78 -5.72 21.69
C ASP A 191 30.46 -4.94 21.47
N PHE A 192 29.89 -4.99 20.26
CA PHE A 192 28.60 -4.37 19.96
C PHE A 192 27.50 -5.07 20.75
N ASP A 193 26.76 -4.28 21.53
CA ASP A 193 25.60 -4.76 22.27
C ASP A 193 24.43 -4.93 21.29
N ASP A 194 24.23 -6.16 20.78
CA ASP A 194 23.14 -6.51 19.86
C ASP A 194 21.77 -6.55 20.57
N ILE A 195 21.40 -5.42 21.16
CA ILE A 195 20.14 -5.24 21.88
C ILE A 195 18.99 -5.49 20.91
N GLY A 196 18.16 -6.47 21.26
CA GLY A 196 16.97 -6.79 20.47
C GLY A 196 17.22 -7.75 19.30
N ASN A 197 18.39 -8.40 19.24
CA ASN A 197 18.71 -9.43 18.23
C ASN A 197 18.65 -8.87 16.80
N GLN A 198 19.34 -7.75 16.60
CA GLN A 198 19.33 -7.01 15.35
C GLN A 198 20.05 -7.77 14.23
N GLU A 199 21.09 -8.55 14.55
CA GLU A 199 21.72 -9.41 13.55
C GLU A 199 20.67 -10.33 12.90
N GLN A 200 19.87 -11.01 13.72
CA GLN A 200 18.81 -11.89 13.23
C GLN A 200 17.70 -11.13 12.51
N TYR A 201 17.33 -9.93 12.97
CA TYR A 201 16.37 -9.07 12.29
C TYR A 201 16.85 -8.73 10.87
N HIS A 202 18.10 -8.27 10.73
CA HIS A 202 18.66 -7.88 9.44
C HIS A 202 18.92 -9.09 8.54
N LEU A 203 19.30 -10.25 9.08
CA LEU A 203 19.38 -11.51 8.32
C LEU A 203 18.01 -11.85 7.72
N SER A 204 16.96 -11.84 8.54
CA SER A 204 15.59 -12.13 8.11
C SER A 204 15.09 -11.10 7.09
N ASN A 205 15.38 -9.81 7.29
CA ASN A 205 15.00 -8.74 6.39
C ASN A 205 15.68 -8.86 5.03
N ARG A 206 17.00 -9.11 5.01
CA ARG A 206 17.78 -9.33 3.79
C ARG A 206 17.19 -10.49 2.98
N ASP A 207 16.96 -11.63 3.62
CA ASP A 207 16.47 -12.83 2.94
C ASP A 207 15.05 -12.60 2.39
N SER A 208 14.19 -11.92 3.15
CA SER A 208 12.86 -11.48 2.68
C SER A 208 12.95 -10.55 1.47
N CYS A 209 13.86 -9.57 1.50
CA CYS A 209 14.08 -8.64 0.39
C CYS A 209 14.53 -9.38 -0.88
N LEU A 210 15.48 -10.32 -0.76
CA LEU A 210 15.95 -11.13 -1.89
C LEU A 210 14.85 -12.01 -2.49
N MET A 211 13.97 -12.58 -1.65
CA MET A 211 12.79 -13.32 -2.12
C MET A 211 11.85 -12.42 -2.93
N LYS A 212 11.58 -11.20 -2.45
CA LYS A 212 10.75 -10.22 -3.17
C LYS A 212 11.39 -9.81 -4.49
N VAL A 213 12.70 -9.57 -4.52
CA VAL A 213 13.42 -9.27 -5.77
C VAL A 213 13.26 -10.39 -6.79
N LYS A 214 13.35 -11.65 -6.36
CA LYS A 214 13.14 -12.81 -7.23
C LYS A 214 11.71 -12.84 -7.79
N ASP A 215 10.70 -12.73 -6.93
CA ASP A 215 9.28 -12.69 -7.31
C ASP A 215 8.98 -11.57 -8.32
N PHE A 216 9.45 -10.34 -8.06
CA PHE A 216 9.25 -9.23 -8.99
C PHE A 216 9.99 -9.41 -10.31
N LYS A 217 11.20 -10.00 -10.32
CA LYS A 217 11.91 -10.32 -11.57
C LYS A 217 11.14 -11.36 -12.41
N GLU A 218 10.56 -12.37 -11.77
CA GLU A 218 9.75 -13.37 -12.46
C GLU A 218 8.49 -12.74 -13.09
N LYS A 219 7.78 -11.90 -12.32
CA LYS A 219 6.61 -11.14 -12.81
C LYS A 219 6.98 -10.21 -13.97
N LEU A 220 8.08 -9.47 -13.84
CA LEU A 220 8.59 -8.58 -14.89
C LEU A 220 8.96 -9.36 -16.16
N ALA A 221 9.57 -10.54 -16.03
CA ALA A 221 9.91 -11.40 -17.15
C ALA A 221 8.68 -11.98 -17.86
N ILE A 222 7.58 -12.24 -17.14
CA ILE A 222 6.30 -12.65 -17.74
C ILE A 222 5.71 -11.50 -18.55
N LEU A 223 5.63 -10.30 -17.97
CA LEU A 223 5.08 -9.11 -18.65
C LEU A 223 5.87 -8.75 -19.91
N LYS A 224 7.21 -8.75 -19.85
CA LYS A 224 8.05 -8.46 -21.02
C LYS A 224 7.89 -9.50 -22.13
N ARG A 225 7.78 -10.79 -21.78
CA ARG A 225 7.52 -11.86 -22.77
C ARG A 225 6.18 -11.72 -23.47
N ASN A 226 5.14 -11.34 -22.73
CA ASN A 226 3.80 -11.10 -23.30
C ASN A 226 3.82 -9.93 -24.29
N LYS A 227 4.58 -8.87 -23.98
CA LYS A 227 4.73 -7.67 -24.83
C LYS A 227 5.53 -7.94 -26.11
N ASP A 228 6.50 -8.86 -26.06
CA ASP A 228 7.36 -9.22 -27.21
C ASP A 228 6.76 -10.31 -28.12
N GLY A 229 5.59 -10.87 -27.80
CA GLY A 229 4.90 -11.88 -28.62
C GLY A 229 5.57 -13.26 -28.69
N ASN A 230 6.58 -13.53 -27.85
CA ASN A 230 7.33 -14.79 -27.84
C ASN A 230 6.71 -15.83 -26.89
N TYR A 231 5.74 -16.60 -27.39
CA TYR A 231 5.35 -17.87 -26.79
C TYR A 231 6.21 -19.01 -27.38
N PRO A 232 6.98 -19.77 -26.59
CA PRO A 232 7.32 -21.12 -26.98
C PRO A 232 6.05 -21.97 -26.86
N ILE A 233 5.62 -22.54 -27.99
CA ILE A 233 4.62 -23.62 -28.03
C ILE A 233 5.19 -24.84 -27.31
#